data_AF-A0A196NVX0-F1
#
_entry.id   AF-A0A196NVX0-F1
#
_cell.length_a   1.000
_cell.length_b   1.000
_cell.length_c   1.000
_cell.angle_alpha   90.00
_cell.angle_beta   90.00
_cell.angle_gamma   90.00
#
_symmetry.space_group_name_H-M   'P 1'
#
loop_
_entity.id
_entity.type
_entity.pdbx_description
1 polymer ?
#
loop_
_entity_poly.entity_id
_entity_poly.type
_entity_poly.pdbx_seq_one_letter_code
_entity_poly.pdbx_strand_id
1 'polypeptide(L)'
;MSMNPAIRLLQLGLKSLGYDPGEVDGWWGPVTAAAARGLLDQGPTKSTVWAVNQLQRGLAGLGYYEGRVDGAYGTLSRIALRQAIDADGMPKAAYADEGEVLVPTKPTLGAVQHDKVLRQGGANTIIDTYCLHCAAVPGSWASDKSNAEIAKAIHLMHTLPKSKGGRGWSDTGYHAITCPDGEIIYARPMDRYGAGAVGHNRGVFHHLMIEVRTITATRHPEDYFTPETLASTRGHFEQIAQRTPIRLLMGHREVAAKLCPGFEVIDRDWTDRAVA
;
A
#
# COMPACT_ATOMS: atom_id res chain seq x y z
N MET A 1 8.32 4.28 -10.90
CA MET A 1 8.93 3.06 -10.32
C MET A 1 8.89 3.20 -8.81
N SER A 2 7.90 2.58 -8.14
CA SER A 2 7.71 2.78 -6.71
C SER A 2 8.60 1.89 -5.85
N MET A 3 9.42 2.51 -5.01
CA MET A 3 10.50 1.90 -4.20
C MET A 3 10.03 1.50 -2.80
N ASN A 4 10.05 0.20 -2.43
CA ASN A 4 10.03 -0.16 -1.02
C ASN A 4 11.43 0.10 -0.42
N PRO A 5 11.59 1.03 0.55
CA PRO A 5 12.90 1.34 1.15
C PRO A 5 13.54 0.12 1.83
N ALA A 6 12.74 -0.75 2.45
CA ALA A 6 13.21 -1.97 3.12
C ALA A 6 13.75 -2.99 2.12
N ILE A 7 13.06 -3.18 0.98
CA ILE A 7 13.56 -4.04 -0.12
C ILE A 7 14.85 -3.47 -0.71
N ARG A 8 14.97 -2.15 -0.84
CA ARG A 8 16.19 -1.50 -1.31
C ARG A 8 17.38 -1.81 -0.39
N LEU A 9 17.16 -1.78 0.93
CA LEU A 9 18.16 -2.16 1.93
C LEU A 9 18.54 -3.65 1.81
N LEU A 10 17.56 -4.53 1.56
CA LEU A 10 17.80 -5.95 1.30
C LEU A 10 18.66 -6.14 0.05
N GLN A 11 18.33 -5.50 -1.07
CA GLN A 11 19.11 -5.58 -2.30
C GLN A 11 20.54 -5.04 -2.10
N LEU A 12 20.73 -3.91 -1.39
CA LEU A 12 22.05 -3.40 -1.04
C LEU A 12 22.86 -4.41 -0.21
N GLY A 13 22.21 -5.00 0.80
CA GLY A 13 22.78 -6.04 1.63
C GLY A 13 23.20 -7.25 0.82
N LEU A 14 22.28 -7.83 0.04
CA LEU A 14 22.50 -8.99 -0.84
C LEU A 14 23.68 -8.77 -1.78
N LYS A 15 23.69 -7.64 -2.50
CA LYS A 15 24.76 -7.26 -3.43
C LYS A 15 26.13 -7.22 -2.75
N SER A 16 26.16 -6.65 -1.55
CA SER A 16 27.40 -6.51 -0.77
C SER A 16 27.83 -7.80 -0.08
N LEU A 17 26.89 -8.73 0.14
CA LEU A 17 27.15 -10.07 0.67
C LEU A 17 27.57 -11.08 -0.41
N GLY A 18 27.64 -10.65 -1.68
CA GLY A 18 28.13 -11.43 -2.81
C GLY A 18 27.06 -12.06 -3.69
N TYR A 19 25.80 -11.66 -3.55
CA TYR A 19 24.67 -12.14 -4.34
C TYR A 19 24.10 -11.02 -5.19
N ASP A 20 23.96 -11.19 -6.49
CA ASP A 20 23.43 -10.14 -7.37
C ASP A 20 21.90 -10.10 -7.34
N PRO A 21 21.25 -9.10 -6.71
CA PRO A 21 19.81 -9.01 -6.67
C PRO A 21 19.20 -8.34 -7.91
N GLY A 22 20.04 -7.95 -8.88
CA GLY A 22 19.68 -7.05 -9.97
C GLY A 22 19.87 -5.59 -9.61
N GLU A 23 19.03 -4.72 -10.18
CA GLU A 23 19.04 -3.30 -9.84
C GLU A 23 18.62 -3.10 -8.38
N VAL A 24 19.27 -2.15 -7.72
CA VAL A 24 18.89 -1.74 -6.37
C VAL A 24 17.79 -0.70 -6.54
N ASP A 25 16.56 -1.15 -6.68
CA ASP A 25 15.37 -0.37 -7.07
C ASP A 25 14.26 -0.40 -6.00
N GLY A 26 14.36 -1.28 -5.00
CA GLY A 26 13.34 -1.50 -3.99
C GLY A 26 12.22 -2.44 -4.43
N TRP A 27 12.43 -3.23 -5.48
CA TRP A 27 11.47 -4.21 -6.00
C TRP A 27 11.89 -5.65 -5.68
N TRP A 28 10.97 -6.45 -5.13
CA TRP A 28 11.22 -7.88 -4.93
C TRP A 28 10.88 -8.68 -6.20
N GLY A 29 11.82 -8.67 -7.14
CA GLY A 29 11.70 -9.45 -8.38
C GLY A 29 12.27 -10.87 -8.26
N PRO A 30 12.10 -11.71 -9.30
CA PRO A 30 12.64 -13.07 -9.33
C PRO A 30 14.17 -13.10 -9.14
N VAL A 31 14.89 -12.09 -9.63
CA VAL A 31 16.35 -11.95 -9.46
C VAL A 31 16.71 -11.68 -7.99
N THR A 32 16.05 -10.69 -7.36
CA THR A 32 16.23 -10.40 -5.92
C THR A 32 15.90 -11.62 -5.08
N ALA A 33 14.82 -12.32 -5.40
CA ALA A 33 14.39 -13.51 -4.69
C ALA A 33 15.37 -14.69 -4.88
N ALA A 34 15.99 -14.84 -6.06
CA ALA A 34 17.06 -15.82 -6.30
C ALA A 34 18.32 -15.48 -5.48
N ALA A 35 18.73 -14.22 -5.45
CA ALA A 35 19.85 -13.73 -4.63
C ALA A 35 19.63 -14.00 -3.13
N ALA A 36 18.43 -13.71 -2.63
CA ALA A 36 18.03 -13.98 -1.25
C ALA A 36 18.11 -15.48 -0.90
N ARG A 37 17.62 -16.35 -1.78
CA ARG A 37 17.75 -17.81 -1.62
C ARG A 37 19.21 -18.27 -1.60
N GLY A 38 20.04 -17.74 -2.50
CA GLY A 38 21.48 -18.00 -2.50
C GLY A 38 22.14 -17.65 -1.16
N LEU A 39 21.85 -16.47 -0.60
CA LEU A 39 22.36 -16.06 0.70
C LEU A 39 21.85 -16.95 1.84
N LEU A 40 20.59 -17.38 1.78
CA LEU A 40 20.01 -18.24 2.80
C LEU A 40 20.67 -19.62 2.83
N ASP A 41 20.87 -20.21 1.67
CA ASP A 41 21.37 -21.57 1.52
C ASP A 41 22.89 -21.66 1.77
N GLN A 42 23.66 -20.70 1.25
CA GLN A 42 25.13 -20.77 1.27
C GLN A 42 25.77 -19.85 2.32
N GLY A 43 25.03 -18.86 2.84
CA GLY A 43 25.57 -17.82 3.71
C GLY A 43 26.45 -16.80 2.96
N PRO A 44 26.88 -15.71 3.60
CA PRO A 44 27.63 -14.64 2.93
C PRO A 44 28.94 -15.15 2.29
N THR A 45 29.12 -14.90 0.99
CA THR A 45 30.38 -15.20 0.28
C THR A 45 31.36 -14.02 0.34
N LYS A 46 30.82 -12.82 0.58
CA LYS A 46 31.54 -11.60 0.95
C LYS A 46 30.92 -11.12 2.25
N SER A 47 31.70 -10.76 3.26
CA SER A 47 31.12 -10.32 4.54
C SER A 47 31.73 -9.02 4.98
N THR A 48 30.87 -8.02 5.17
CA THR A 48 31.16 -6.84 5.99
C THR A 48 29.99 -6.67 6.97
N VAL A 49 30.31 -6.25 8.20
CA VAL A 49 29.31 -5.91 9.23
C VAL A 49 28.25 -4.95 8.68
N TRP A 50 28.67 -4.02 7.81
CA TRP A 50 27.75 -3.09 7.14
C TRP A 50 26.72 -3.78 6.25
N ALA A 51 27.12 -4.76 5.45
CA ALA A 51 26.20 -5.44 4.53
C ALA A 51 25.14 -6.25 5.28
N VAL A 52 25.54 -6.91 6.36
CA VAL A 52 24.59 -7.61 7.25
C VAL A 52 23.66 -6.62 7.96
N ASN A 53 24.16 -5.46 8.37
CA ASN A 53 23.32 -4.40 8.94
C ASN A 53 22.24 -3.92 7.95
N GLN A 54 22.56 -3.75 6.67
CA GLN A 54 21.56 -3.37 5.66
C GLN A 54 20.52 -4.46 5.49
N LEU A 55 20.95 -5.73 5.40
CA LEU A 55 20.04 -6.87 5.33
C LEU A 55 19.09 -6.90 6.54
N GLN A 56 19.61 -6.81 7.76
CA GLN A 56 18.81 -6.83 8.99
C GLN A 56 17.84 -5.65 9.07
N ARG A 57 18.26 -4.45 8.67
CA ARG A 57 17.37 -3.26 8.62
C ARG A 57 16.26 -3.44 7.60
N GLY A 58 16.56 -4.01 6.44
CA GLY A 58 15.56 -4.34 5.44
C GLY A 58 14.57 -5.39 5.94
N LEU A 59 15.05 -6.48 6.54
CA LEU A 59 14.18 -7.51 7.12
C LEU A 59 13.33 -6.97 8.28
N ALA A 60 13.89 -6.08 9.10
CA ALA A 60 13.15 -5.40 10.17
C ALA A 60 12.11 -4.43 9.62
N GLY A 61 12.43 -3.69 8.55
CA GLY A 61 11.49 -2.82 7.86
C GLY A 61 10.32 -3.57 7.21
N LEU A 62 10.53 -4.83 6.82
CA LEU A 62 9.45 -5.73 6.40
C LEU A 62 8.73 -6.41 7.59
N GLY A 63 9.21 -6.24 8.82
CA GLY A 63 8.63 -6.84 10.02
C GLY A 63 9.08 -8.28 10.32
N TYR A 64 10.02 -8.85 9.58
CA TYR A 64 10.49 -10.23 9.79
C TYR A 64 11.63 -10.35 10.80
N TYR A 65 12.40 -9.29 11.03
CA TYR A 65 13.54 -9.31 11.94
C TYR A 65 13.26 -8.53 13.23
N GLU A 66 13.08 -9.27 14.32
CA GLU A 66 12.78 -8.73 15.66
C GLU A 66 14.03 -8.63 16.56
N GLY A 67 15.20 -9.01 16.04
CA GLY A 67 16.47 -8.93 16.74
C GLY A 67 17.11 -7.54 16.72
N ARG A 68 18.20 -7.38 17.47
CA ARG A 68 19.05 -6.18 17.38
C ARG A 68 19.82 -6.20 16.06
N VAL A 69 19.85 -5.09 15.34
CA VAL A 69 20.74 -4.89 14.20
C VAL A 69 22.19 -4.86 14.71
N ASP A 70 22.89 -5.98 14.57
CA ASP A 70 24.20 -6.26 15.15
C ASP A 70 25.27 -6.61 14.10
N GLY A 71 24.87 -6.78 12.84
CA GLY A 71 25.76 -7.12 11.74
C GLY A 71 26.26 -8.57 11.77
N ALA A 72 25.65 -9.42 12.60
CA ALA A 72 25.93 -10.84 12.67
C ALA A 72 24.89 -11.63 11.84
N TYR A 73 25.37 -12.36 10.82
CA TYR A 73 24.50 -13.23 10.03
C TYR A 73 24.27 -14.56 10.76
N GLY A 74 23.43 -14.51 11.80
CA GLY A 74 23.08 -15.65 12.65
C GLY A 74 21.69 -16.24 12.38
N THR A 75 21.22 -17.07 13.32
CA THR A 75 19.94 -17.79 13.23
C THR A 75 18.74 -16.86 12.98
N LEU A 76 18.65 -15.73 13.69
CA LEU A 76 17.55 -14.78 13.51
C LEU A 76 17.54 -14.16 12.10
N SER A 77 18.72 -13.86 11.55
CA SER A 77 18.84 -13.32 10.19
C SER A 77 18.37 -14.34 9.15
N ARG A 78 18.69 -15.62 9.34
CA ARG A 78 18.25 -16.72 8.45
C ARG A 78 16.76 -16.97 8.54
N ILE A 79 16.18 -16.98 9.74
CA ILE A 79 14.73 -17.15 9.94
C ILE A 79 13.98 -16.00 9.26
N ALA A 80 14.38 -14.76 9.53
CA ALA A 80 13.75 -13.59 8.95
C ALA A 80 13.89 -13.56 7.41
N LEU A 81 15.06 -13.94 6.88
CA LEU A 81 15.27 -14.05 5.44
C LEU A 81 14.42 -15.14 4.80
N ARG A 82 14.29 -16.31 5.44
CA ARG A 82 13.38 -17.38 5.00
C ARG A 82 11.94 -16.87 4.92
N GLN A 83 11.46 -16.24 5.99
CA GLN A 83 10.10 -15.69 6.03
C GLN A 83 9.88 -14.64 4.93
N ALA A 84 10.84 -13.74 4.70
CA ALA A 84 10.77 -12.77 3.61
C ALA A 84 10.76 -13.44 2.22
N ILE A 85 11.48 -14.55 2.02
CA ILE A 85 11.47 -15.32 0.77
C ILE A 85 10.14 -16.03 0.56
N ASP A 86 9.65 -16.73 1.58
CA ASP A 86 8.36 -17.43 1.53
C ASP A 86 7.21 -16.42 1.34
N ALA A 87 7.46 -15.16 1.70
CA ALA A 87 6.58 -14.04 1.54
C ALA A 87 6.66 -13.31 0.19
N ASP A 88 7.53 -13.75 -0.73
CA ASP A 88 7.87 -13.01 -1.95
C ASP A 88 8.18 -11.52 -1.68
N GLY A 89 8.93 -11.26 -0.60
CA GLY A 89 9.36 -9.93 -0.19
C GLY A 89 8.24 -9.04 0.38
N MET A 90 7.04 -9.56 0.55
CA MET A 90 5.95 -8.78 1.13
C MET A 90 6.21 -8.50 2.60
N PRO A 91 5.86 -7.33 3.15
CA PRO A 91 5.92 -7.09 4.59
C PRO A 91 5.10 -8.12 5.38
N LYS A 92 5.55 -8.51 6.58
CA LYS A 92 4.88 -9.46 7.50
C LYS A 92 3.45 -9.04 7.84
N ALA A 93 3.18 -7.72 7.86
CA ALA A 93 1.84 -7.15 7.97
C ALA A 93 0.85 -7.68 6.91
N ALA A 94 1.33 -8.05 5.71
CA ALA A 94 0.50 -8.67 4.67
C ALA A 94 0.11 -10.13 4.98
N TYR A 95 0.71 -10.75 6.01
CA TYR A 95 0.44 -12.10 6.52
C TYR A 95 -0.33 -12.11 7.86
N ALA A 96 -0.75 -10.96 8.38
CA ALA A 96 -1.57 -10.90 9.58
C ALA A 96 -2.91 -11.64 9.39
N ASP A 97 -3.57 -12.03 10.47
CA ASP A 97 -4.91 -12.63 10.37
C ASP A 97 -5.87 -11.64 9.68
N GLU A 98 -6.78 -12.13 8.83
CA GLU A 98 -7.69 -11.26 8.05
C GLU A 98 -8.54 -10.30 8.93
N GLY A 99 -8.68 -10.61 10.22
CA GLY A 99 -9.41 -9.81 11.20
C GLY A 99 -8.55 -8.83 12.01
N GLU A 100 -7.22 -8.86 11.88
CA GLU A 100 -6.32 -7.97 12.60
C GLU A 100 -6.37 -6.55 12.01
N VAL A 101 -6.54 -5.55 12.88
CA VAL A 101 -6.43 -4.13 12.50
C VAL A 101 -5.00 -3.68 12.75
N LEU A 102 -4.29 -3.39 11.66
CA LEU A 102 -2.86 -3.03 11.70
C LEU A 102 -2.69 -1.51 11.88
N VAL A 103 -1.52 -1.13 12.37
CA VAL A 103 -1.10 0.27 12.49
C VAL A 103 -0.06 0.55 11.41
N PRO A 104 -0.26 1.57 10.55
CA PRO A 104 0.72 1.93 9.52
C PRO A 104 2.04 2.36 10.16
N THR A 105 3.15 1.78 9.72
CA THR A 105 4.50 2.09 10.22
C THR A 105 5.22 3.12 9.37
N LYS A 106 4.48 3.96 8.64
CA LYS A 106 5.02 5.00 7.77
C LYS A 106 5.35 6.28 8.52
N PRO A 107 6.32 7.04 8.03
CA PRO A 107 6.56 8.35 8.59
C PRO A 107 5.40 9.30 8.27
N THR A 108 5.18 10.31 9.10
CA THR A 108 4.10 11.26 8.89
C THR A 108 4.50 12.31 7.84
N LEU A 109 3.58 12.65 6.94
CA LEU A 109 3.74 13.77 6.03
C LEU A 109 3.74 15.10 6.79
N GLY A 110 4.55 16.04 6.31
CA GLY A 110 4.55 17.45 6.67
C GLY A 110 3.26 18.10 6.20
N ALA A 111 2.21 17.98 7.02
CA ALA A 111 0.91 18.54 6.70
C ALA A 111 0.95 20.07 6.62
N VAL A 112 0.26 20.61 5.63
CA VAL A 112 0.06 22.05 5.45
C VAL A 112 -0.90 22.56 6.53
N GLN A 113 -0.67 23.78 7.03
CA GLN A 113 -1.63 24.43 7.91
C GLN A 113 -2.76 25.06 7.08
N HIS A 114 -3.99 24.93 7.57
CA HIS A 114 -5.17 25.46 6.90
C HIS A 114 -6.06 26.22 7.88
N ASP A 115 -6.61 27.35 7.45
CA ASP A 115 -7.60 28.11 8.24
C ASP A 115 -8.94 27.37 8.34
N LYS A 116 -9.26 26.57 7.32
CA LYS A 116 -10.45 25.70 7.26
C LYS A 116 -10.01 24.29 6.87
N VAL A 117 -10.60 23.29 7.52
CA VAL A 117 -10.27 21.88 7.31
C VAL A 117 -11.52 21.05 7.02
N LEU A 118 -11.34 19.96 6.27
CA LEU A 118 -12.40 18.98 6.02
C LEU A 118 -12.62 18.12 7.26
N ARG A 119 -13.89 17.82 7.56
CA ARG A 119 -14.28 17.08 8.78
C ARG A 119 -15.37 16.07 8.49
N GLN A 120 -15.37 14.98 9.25
CA GLN A 120 -16.27 13.84 9.11
C GLN A 120 -17.08 13.56 10.38
N GLY A 121 -18.34 13.21 10.17
CA GLY A 121 -19.26 12.63 11.15
C GLY A 121 -19.64 13.56 12.28
N GLY A 122 -20.48 13.05 13.20
CA GLY A 122 -20.99 13.84 14.33
C GLY A 122 -19.92 14.27 15.33
N ALA A 123 -18.78 13.58 15.38
CA ALA A 123 -17.63 13.97 16.19
C ALA A 123 -16.74 15.05 15.53
N ASN A 124 -17.11 15.51 14.33
CA ASN A 124 -16.41 16.59 13.62
C ASN A 124 -14.90 16.31 13.43
N THR A 125 -14.57 15.05 13.16
CA THR A 125 -13.20 14.53 13.10
C THR A 125 -12.48 15.11 11.88
N ILE A 126 -11.29 15.68 12.05
CA ILE A 126 -10.49 16.20 10.94
C ILE A 126 -10.12 15.05 10.01
N ILE A 127 -10.23 15.27 8.71
CA ILE A 127 -9.65 14.36 7.71
C ILE A 127 -8.15 14.63 7.66
N ASP A 128 -7.34 13.70 8.16
CA ASP A 128 -5.88 13.79 8.20
C ASP A 128 -5.20 12.60 7.50
N THR A 129 -5.96 11.65 6.98
CA THR A 129 -5.44 10.45 6.35
C THR A 129 -6.10 10.24 4.99
N TYR A 130 -5.30 9.84 4.00
CA TYR A 130 -5.75 9.47 2.67
C TYR A 130 -5.45 8.00 2.41
N CYS A 131 -6.49 7.20 2.14
CA CYS A 131 -6.35 5.76 1.97
C CYS A 131 -6.74 5.34 0.56
N LEU A 132 -5.79 4.75 -0.16
CA LEU A 132 -5.99 4.17 -1.49
C LEU A 132 -6.54 2.74 -1.41
N HIS A 133 -7.47 2.44 -2.32
CA HIS A 133 -8.12 1.14 -2.46
C HIS A 133 -8.13 0.68 -3.93
N CYS A 134 -8.28 -0.63 -4.13
CA CYS A 134 -8.68 -1.25 -5.39
C CYS A 134 -10.08 -1.87 -5.25
N ALA A 135 -10.74 -2.17 -6.37
CA ALA A 135 -12.11 -2.70 -6.36
C ALA A 135 -12.18 -4.21 -6.09
N ALA A 136 -11.06 -4.93 -6.24
CA ALA A 136 -10.98 -6.39 -6.17
C ALA A 136 -11.92 -7.08 -7.18
N VAL A 137 -11.94 -6.54 -8.40
CA VAL A 137 -12.73 -7.04 -9.54
C VAL A 137 -11.82 -7.73 -10.56
N PRO A 138 -12.36 -8.61 -11.44
CA PRO A 138 -11.62 -9.11 -12.59
C PRO A 138 -11.08 -7.96 -13.46
N GLY A 139 -9.91 -8.12 -14.07
CA GLY A 139 -9.30 -7.05 -14.89
C GLY A 139 -10.17 -6.56 -16.07
N SER A 140 -11.00 -7.42 -16.62
CA SER A 140 -11.97 -7.07 -17.69
C SER A 140 -13.29 -6.52 -17.15
N TRP A 141 -13.46 -6.38 -15.83
CA TRP A 141 -14.75 -6.03 -15.25
C TRP A 141 -15.25 -4.65 -15.69
N ALA A 142 -14.35 -3.69 -15.90
CA ALA A 142 -14.70 -2.33 -16.31
C ALA A 142 -14.74 -2.13 -17.83
N SER A 143 -14.28 -3.08 -18.65
CA SER A 143 -13.97 -2.84 -20.08
C SER A 143 -15.17 -2.53 -20.95
N ASP A 144 -16.38 -2.89 -20.52
CA ASP A 144 -17.64 -2.73 -21.24
C ASP A 144 -18.59 -1.71 -20.57
N LYS A 145 -18.09 -0.93 -19.59
CA LYS A 145 -18.89 0.00 -18.79
C LYS A 145 -18.44 1.43 -19.01
N SER A 146 -19.40 2.35 -19.04
CA SER A 146 -19.14 3.76 -18.79
C SER A 146 -18.72 4.00 -17.34
N ASN A 147 -18.09 5.15 -17.07
CA ASN A 147 -17.68 5.53 -15.72
C ASN A 147 -18.86 5.64 -14.75
N ALA A 148 -20.01 6.15 -15.23
CA ALA A 148 -21.25 6.18 -14.46
C ALA A 148 -21.75 4.77 -14.10
N GLU A 149 -21.63 3.80 -15.01
CA GLU A 149 -21.98 2.40 -14.74
C GLU A 149 -21.01 1.74 -13.76
N ILE A 150 -19.72 2.04 -13.85
CA ILE A 150 -18.72 1.60 -12.86
C ILE A 150 -19.09 2.10 -11.47
N ALA A 151 -19.30 3.41 -11.30
CA ALA A 151 -19.65 3.99 -10.00
C ALA A 151 -20.96 3.43 -9.44
N LYS A 152 -21.99 3.27 -10.30
CA LYS A 152 -23.27 2.66 -9.93
C LYS A 152 -23.08 1.21 -9.49
N ALA A 153 -22.27 0.43 -10.19
CA ALA A 153 -22.03 -0.96 -9.84
C ALA A 153 -21.29 -1.10 -8.50
N ILE A 154 -20.26 -0.28 -8.24
CA ILE A 154 -19.58 -0.21 -6.95
C ILE A 154 -20.56 0.16 -5.83
N HIS A 155 -21.42 1.14 -6.05
CA HIS A 155 -22.45 1.50 -5.08
C HIS A 155 -23.36 0.30 -4.77
N LEU A 156 -23.84 -0.41 -5.79
CA LEU A 156 -24.69 -1.60 -5.63
C LEU A 156 -23.99 -2.78 -4.94
N MET A 157 -22.71 -3.02 -5.22
CA MET A 157 -21.92 -4.04 -4.50
C MET A 157 -21.89 -3.80 -2.99
N HIS A 158 -22.01 -2.55 -2.56
CA HIS A 158 -22.07 -2.20 -1.15
C HIS A 158 -23.49 -2.17 -0.61
N THR A 159 -24.45 -1.62 -1.35
CA THR A 159 -25.80 -1.32 -0.82
C THR A 159 -26.81 -2.42 -1.03
N LEU A 160 -26.63 -3.31 -2.01
CA LEU A 160 -27.54 -4.45 -2.18
C LEU A 160 -27.54 -5.33 -0.91
N PRO A 161 -28.68 -5.94 -0.56
CA PRO A 161 -28.73 -6.91 0.52
C PRO A 161 -27.74 -8.06 0.27
N LYS A 162 -27.27 -8.69 1.36
CA LYS A 162 -26.40 -9.87 1.28
C LYS A 162 -26.99 -11.01 0.43
N SER A 163 -28.32 -11.18 0.47
CA SER A 163 -29.04 -12.16 -0.38
C SER A 163 -28.93 -11.89 -1.88
N LYS A 164 -28.50 -10.69 -2.29
CA LYS A 164 -28.24 -10.29 -3.68
C LYS A 164 -26.75 -10.05 -3.96
N GLY A 165 -25.86 -10.55 -3.09
CA GLY A 165 -24.42 -10.44 -3.25
C GLY A 165 -23.81 -9.10 -2.83
N GLY A 166 -24.60 -8.19 -2.25
CA GLY A 166 -24.08 -6.93 -1.69
C GLY A 166 -23.72 -7.02 -0.20
N ARG A 167 -23.42 -5.88 0.43
CA ARG A 167 -23.06 -5.82 1.85
C ARG A 167 -24.19 -5.35 2.77
N GLY A 168 -25.30 -4.85 2.21
CA GLY A 168 -26.43 -4.27 2.94
C GLY A 168 -26.09 -2.94 3.60
N TRP A 169 -25.10 -2.22 3.10
CA TRP A 169 -24.70 -0.92 3.63
C TRP A 169 -25.65 0.19 3.15
N SER A 170 -25.69 1.30 3.87
CA SER A 170 -26.52 2.45 3.48
C SER A 170 -25.95 3.22 2.27
N ASP A 171 -24.66 3.04 1.98
CA ASP A 171 -23.94 3.75 0.92
C ASP A 171 -22.63 3.01 0.60
N THR A 172 -21.94 3.42 -0.47
CA THR A 172 -20.59 2.96 -0.75
C THR A 172 -19.61 3.37 0.35
N GLY A 173 -18.54 2.60 0.55
CA GLY A 173 -17.52 2.86 1.56
C GLY A 173 -16.49 3.94 1.19
N TYR A 174 -16.48 4.39 -0.07
CA TYR A 174 -15.44 5.26 -0.64
C TYR A 174 -15.97 6.66 -0.95
N HIS A 175 -15.15 7.69 -0.75
CA HIS A 175 -15.52 9.08 -1.04
C HIS A 175 -15.32 9.47 -2.50
N ALA A 176 -14.37 8.82 -3.18
CA ALA A 176 -14.10 9.01 -4.59
C ALA A 176 -13.74 7.68 -5.27
N ILE A 177 -13.98 7.62 -6.57
CA ILE A 177 -13.66 6.51 -7.47
C ILE A 177 -12.93 7.10 -8.68
N THR A 178 -11.68 6.71 -8.92
CA THR A 178 -10.98 6.98 -10.19
C THR A 178 -11.24 5.84 -11.17
N CYS A 179 -11.86 6.15 -12.31
CA CYS A 179 -12.11 5.25 -13.41
C CYS A 179 -10.86 5.06 -14.30
N PRO A 180 -10.81 4.00 -15.15
CA PRO A 180 -9.62 3.68 -15.95
C PRO A 180 -9.15 4.78 -16.92
N ASP A 181 -10.01 5.72 -17.31
CA ASP A 181 -9.65 6.86 -18.15
C ASP A 181 -9.17 8.09 -17.35
N GLY A 182 -9.09 7.97 -16.02
CA GLY A 182 -8.70 9.04 -15.10
C GLY A 182 -9.86 9.89 -14.59
N GLU A 183 -11.11 9.70 -15.05
CA GLU A 183 -12.24 10.43 -14.47
C GLU A 183 -12.41 10.10 -12.99
N ILE A 184 -12.59 11.13 -12.16
CA ILE A 184 -12.86 10.97 -10.74
C ILE A 184 -14.34 11.24 -10.47
N ILE A 185 -15.03 10.21 -9.99
CA ILE A 185 -16.42 10.31 -9.55
C ILE A 185 -16.44 10.39 -8.02
N TYR A 186 -16.93 11.51 -7.49
CA TYR A 186 -17.27 11.61 -6.07
C TYR A 186 -18.46 10.71 -5.75
N ALA A 187 -18.33 9.92 -4.70
CA ALA A 187 -19.32 8.94 -4.31
C ALA A 187 -19.88 9.26 -2.91
N ARG A 188 -19.35 8.66 -1.85
CA ARG A 188 -19.82 8.98 -0.49
C ARG A 188 -19.48 10.44 -0.12
N PRO A 189 -20.41 11.23 0.45
CA PRO A 189 -20.12 12.58 0.93
C PRO A 189 -18.94 12.61 1.92
N MET A 190 -18.02 13.57 1.73
CA MET A 190 -16.80 13.69 2.54
C MET A 190 -17.05 14.04 4.01
N ASP A 191 -18.23 14.57 4.34
CA ASP A 191 -18.64 14.88 5.72
C ASP A 191 -19.18 13.65 6.47
N ARG A 192 -19.34 12.51 5.80
CA ARG A 192 -19.66 11.22 6.41
C ARG A 192 -18.39 10.41 6.60
N TYR A 193 -18.30 9.64 7.69
CA TYR A 193 -17.25 8.62 7.80
C TYR A 193 -17.38 7.62 6.67
N GLY A 194 -16.25 7.19 6.11
CA GLY A 194 -16.20 6.11 5.13
C GLY A 194 -16.50 4.73 5.73
N ALA A 195 -16.38 3.71 4.89
CA ALA A 195 -16.43 2.31 5.29
C ALA A 195 -15.43 1.47 4.47
N GLY A 196 -14.25 2.05 4.23
CA GLY A 196 -13.24 1.47 3.34
C GLY A 196 -12.20 0.60 4.06
N ALA A 197 -11.91 0.84 5.34
CA ALA A 197 -10.96 0.04 6.13
C ALA A 197 -11.45 -0.12 7.57
N VAL A 198 -11.65 -1.36 8.02
CA VAL A 198 -12.09 -1.64 9.40
C VAL A 198 -11.04 -1.09 10.39
N GLY A 199 -11.49 -0.40 11.43
CA GLY A 199 -10.61 0.29 12.39
C GLY A 199 -10.11 1.66 11.94
N HIS A 200 -10.18 1.99 10.63
CA HIS A 200 -9.58 3.19 10.03
C HIS A 200 -10.56 3.93 9.12
N ASN A 201 -11.76 4.25 9.62
CA ASN A 201 -12.80 4.98 8.87
C ASN A 201 -13.02 6.43 9.33
N ARG A 202 -12.52 6.81 10.51
CA ARG A 202 -12.69 8.15 11.10
C ARG A 202 -11.50 9.01 10.72
N GLY A 203 -11.74 10.19 10.12
CA GLY A 203 -10.66 11.09 9.69
C GLY A 203 -9.93 10.60 8.43
N VAL A 204 -10.51 9.63 7.71
CA VAL A 204 -9.88 8.99 6.56
C VAL A 204 -10.66 9.30 5.28
N PHE A 205 -9.99 9.85 4.28
CA PHE A 205 -10.49 9.94 2.92
C PHE A 205 -10.18 8.63 2.17
N HIS A 206 -11.17 7.76 2.02
CA HIS A 206 -11.04 6.55 1.19
C HIS A 206 -11.23 6.86 -0.31
N HIS A 207 -10.22 6.58 -1.12
CA HIS A 207 -10.23 6.72 -2.57
C HIS A 207 -10.09 5.33 -3.24
N LEU A 208 -11.11 4.92 -3.99
CA LEU A 208 -11.09 3.72 -4.82
C LEU A 208 -10.46 4.01 -6.18
N MET A 209 -9.54 3.15 -6.63
CA MET A 209 -9.09 3.11 -8.02
C MET A 209 -9.63 1.84 -8.67
N ILE A 210 -10.07 1.95 -9.93
CA ILE A 210 -10.55 0.80 -10.70
C ILE A 210 -9.38 0.17 -11.47
N GLU A 211 -9.04 -1.06 -11.11
CA GLU A 211 -7.99 -1.84 -11.78
C GLU A 211 -8.43 -2.35 -13.17
N VAL A 212 -7.46 -2.45 -14.09
CA VAL A 212 -7.62 -3.02 -15.45
C VAL A 212 -6.98 -4.41 -15.58
N ARG A 213 -6.37 -4.91 -14.51
CA ARG A 213 -5.90 -6.30 -14.38
C ARG A 213 -6.24 -6.83 -12.99
N THR A 214 -6.57 -8.12 -12.90
CA THR A 214 -6.88 -8.76 -11.62
C THR A 214 -5.68 -8.71 -10.68
N ILE A 215 -5.87 -8.15 -9.49
CA ILE A 215 -4.83 -8.06 -8.45
C ILE A 215 -4.69 -9.43 -7.78
N THR A 216 -3.55 -10.07 -8.01
CA THR A 216 -3.22 -11.40 -7.46
C THR A 216 -1.95 -11.41 -6.61
N ALA A 217 -1.19 -10.32 -6.65
CA ALA A 217 0.01 -10.10 -5.86
C ALA A 217 0.19 -8.60 -5.67
N THR A 218 1.12 -8.20 -4.81
CA THR A 218 1.57 -6.82 -4.79
C THR A 218 2.55 -6.62 -5.95
N ARG A 219 2.29 -5.64 -6.80
CA ARG A 219 3.17 -5.28 -7.93
C ARG A 219 3.35 -3.78 -8.07
N HIS A 220 3.91 -3.34 -9.19
CA HIS A 220 3.90 -1.93 -9.54
C HIS A 220 2.46 -1.47 -9.80
N PRO A 221 2.09 -0.24 -9.40
CA PRO A 221 0.75 0.27 -9.67
C PRO A 221 0.42 0.24 -11.18
N GLU A 222 1.40 0.45 -12.05
CA GLU A 222 1.26 0.41 -13.51
C GLU A 222 0.93 -0.99 -14.06
N ASP A 223 1.15 -2.06 -13.28
CA ASP A 223 0.74 -3.41 -13.67
C ASP A 223 -0.78 -3.60 -13.57
N TYR A 224 -1.45 -2.80 -12.74
CA TYR A 224 -2.87 -2.93 -12.40
C TYR A 224 -3.73 -1.74 -12.83
N PHE A 225 -3.14 -0.55 -12.95
CA PHE A 225 -3.86 0.69 -13.23
C PHE A 225 -3.26 1.40 -14.44
N THR A 226 -4.11 2.12 -15.16
CA THR A 226 -3.70 2.94 -16.30
C THR A 226 -2.89 4.16 -15.83
N PRO A 227 -2.03 4.74 -16.70
CA PRO A 227 -1.35 6.00 -16.40
C PRO A 227 -2.30 7.12 -15.99
N GLU A 228 -3.47 7.21 -16.63
CA GLU A 228 -4.50 8.22 -16.38
C GLU A 228 -5.11 8.06 -14.98
N THR A 229 -5.41 6.83 -14.55
CA THR A 229 -5.87 6.54 -13.19
C THR A 229 -4.85 6.99 -12.15
N LEU A 230 -3.57 6.64 -12.35
CA LEU A 230 -2.52 6.97 -11.39
C LEU A 230 -2.24 8.48 -11.34
N ALA A 231 -2.18 9.14 -12.49
CA ALA A 231 -1.98 10.59 -12.57
C ALA A 231 -3.13 11.36 -11.92
N SER A 232 -4.38 11.00 -12.22
CA SER A 232 -5.55 11.67 -11.67
C SER A 232 -5.69 11.45 -10.16
N THR A 233 -5.41 10.24 -9.69
CA THR A 233 -5.44 9.93 -8.25
C THR A 233 -4.36 10.70 -7.48
N ARG A 234 -3.13 10.82 -8.03
CA ARG A 234 -2.08 11.68 -7.45
C ARG A 234 -2.49 13.15 -7.39
N GLY A 235 -3.03 13.68 -8.49
CA GLY A 235 -3.54 15.05 -8.54
C GLY A 235 -4.65 15.30 -7.52
N HIS A 236 -5.55 14.33 -7.33
CA HIS A 236 -6.64 14.45 -6.37
C HIS A 236 -6.18 14.35 -4.91
N PHE A 237 -5.17 13.50 -4.62
CA PHE A 237 -4.52 13.51 -3.32
C PHE A 237 -4.03 14.94 -2.98
N GLU A 238 -3.34 15.60 -3.90
CA GLU A 238 -2.86 16.98 -3.68
C GLU A 238 -4.00 17.98 -3.49
N GLN A 239 -5.07 17.88 -4.29
CA GLN A 239 -6.25 18.73 -4.13
C GLN A 239 -6.89 18.59 -2.74
N ILE A 240 -6.98 17.37 -2.20
CA ILE A 240 -7.49 17.14 -0.85
C ILE A 240 -6.50 17.65 0.20
N ALA A 241 -5.21 17.38 0.04
CA ALA A 241 -4.16 17.83 0.96
C ALA A 241 -3.89 19.34 0.93
N GLN A 242 -4.49 20.09 0.01
CA GLN A 242 -4.57 21.55 0.02
C GLN A 242 -5.75 22.10 0.85
N ARG A 243 -6.70 21.24 1.22
CA ARG A 243 -7.94 21.62 1.93
C ARG A 243 -8.00 21.11 3.37
N THR A 244 -7.11 20.20 3.75
CA THR A 244 -7.11 19.55 5.06
C THR A 244 -5.72 18.99 5.35
N PRO A 245 -5.27 18.91 6.61
CA PRO A 245 -3.90 18.56 6.95
C PRO A 245 -3.68 17.05 6.83
N ILE A 246 -3.51 16.54 5.61
CA ILE A 246 -3.18 15.13 5.40
C ILE A 246 -1.77 14.84 5.93
N ARG A 247 -1.69 13.97 6.93
CA ARG A 247 -0.48 13.50 7.63
C ARG A 247 -0.09 12.08 7.23
N LEU A 248 -0.98 11.32 6.62
CA LEU A 248 -0.72 9.94 6.23
C LEU A 248 -1.35 9.62 4.87
N LEU A 249 -0.53 9.11 3.95
CA LEU A 249 -0.95 8.51 2.68
C LEU A 249 -0.69 7.00 2.75
N MET A 250 -1.75 6.21 2.70
CA MET A 250 -1.66 4.76 2.91
C MET A 250 -2.47 3.96 1.88
N GLY A 251 -2.11 2.70 1.69
CA GLY A 251 -2.95 1.68 1.09
C GLY A 251 -3.67 0.87 2.17
N HIS A 252 -4.81 0.26 1.85
CA HIS A 252 -5.57 -0.57 2.79
C HIS A 252 -4.72 -1.70 3.41
N ARG A 253 -3.76 -2.26 2.67
CA ARG A 253 -2.84 -3.31 3.15
C ARG A 253 -1.97 -2.92 4.34
N GLU A 254 -1.82 -1.63 4.61
CA GLU A 254 -1.03 -1.14 5.74
C GLU A 254 -1.83 -1.15 7.05
N VAL A 255 -3.15 -1.32 6.96
CA VAL A 255 -4.08 -1.35 8.09
C VAL A 255 -4.87 -2.65 8.20
N ALA A 256 -4.70 -3.58 7.25
CA ALA A 256 -5.33 -4.90 7.24
C ALA A 256 -4.52 -5.88 6.38
N ALA A 257 -4.59 -7.17 6.70
CA ALA A 257 -3.98 -8.24 5.91
C ALA A 257 -4.69 -8.45 4.56
N LYS A 258 -4.42 -7.58 3.59
CA LYS A 258 -5.05 -7.57 2.27
C LYS A 258 -4.02 -7.19 1.20
N LEU A 259 -4.29 -7.55 -0.06
CA LEU A 259 -3.48 -7.09 -1.19
C LEU A 259 -3.78 -5.62 -1.55
N CYS A 260 -4.97 -5.12 -1.25
CA CYS A 260 -5.47 -3.81 -1.63
C CYS A 260 -4.51 -2.66 -1.21
N PRO A 261 -4.08 -1.76 -2.11
CA PRO A 261 -4.60 -1.50 -3.46
C PRO A 261 -3.90 -2.29 -4.59
N GLY A 262 -3.16 -3.35 -4.28
CA GLY A 262 -2.39 -4.16 -5.24
C GLY A 262 -0.93 -3.73 -5.38
N PHE A 263 -0.51 -2.71 -4.65
CA PHE A 263 0.85 -2.20 -4.64
C PHE A 263 1.16 -1.58 -3.28
N GLU A 264 2.42 -1.30 -3.02
CA GLU A 264 2.83 -0.52 -1.86
C GLU A 264 2.72 0.97 -2.16
N VAL A 265 1.94 1.68 -1.36
CA VAL A 265 1.87 3.13 -1.46
C VAL A 265 3.14 3.68 -0.84
N ILE A 266 3.95 4.41 -1.60
CA ILE A 266 5.20 4.98 -1.10
C ILE A 266 5.12 6.48 -1.35
N ASP A 267 5.19 7.27 -0.28
CA ASP A 267 4.84 8.70 -0.30
C ASP A 267 5.51 9.48 -1.44
N ARG A 268 6.82 9.33 -1.61
CA ARG A 268 7.60 10.04 -2.65
C ARG A 268 7.22 9.69 -4.09
N ASP A 269 6.52 8.59 -4.32
CA ASP A 269 6.04 8.19 -5.64
C ASP A 269 4.65 8.79 -5.94
N TRP A 270 4.06 9.43 -4.93
CA TRP A 270 2.72 10.01 -4.95
C TRP A 270 2.70 11.51 -4.71
N THR A 271 3.68 12.04 -3.97
CA THR A 271 3.76 13.44 -3.57
C THR A 271 5.19 13.90 -3.32
N ASP A 272 5.45 15.19 -3.60
CA ASP A 272 6.71 15.87 -3.26
C ASP A 272 6.68 16.48 -1.84
N ARG A 273 5.62 16.24 -1.06
CA ARG A 273 5.51 16.74 0.30
C ARG A 273 6.63 16.18 1.18
N ALA A 274 7.19 17.05 2.01
CA ALA A 274 8.19 16.67 2.98
C ALA A 274 7.61 15.69 4.00
N VAL A 275 8.47 14.81 4.53
CA VAL A 275 8.18 13.99 5.70
C VAL A 275 8.53 14.81 6.95
N ALA A 276 7.68 14.74 7.98
CA ALA A 276 7.83 15.45 9.26
C ALA A 276 8.73 14.70 10.25
#